data_AF-A0AB40BNB3-F1
#
_entry.id   AF-A0AB40BNB3-F1
#
_cell.length_a   1.000
_cell.length_b   1.000
_cell.length_c   1.000
_cell.angle_alpha   90.00
_cell.angle_beta   90.00
_cell.angle_gamma   90.00
#
_symmetry.space_group_name_H-M   'P 1'
#
loop_
_entity.id
_entity.type
_entity.pdbx_description
1 polymer ?
#
loop_
_entity_poly.entity_id
_entity_poly.type
_entity_poly.pdbx_seq_one_letter_code
_entity_poly.pdbx_strand_id
1 'polypeptide(L)'
;MDEQEENDEYRYLFAIWKPGENAESSEPPINHCSFQGFDELCNNMACFRCNGLREAKSETVRGTLLIPCRTAMRGRFPLNGTYFQVNEVFADNKSSKDPIVVPRNWLWNLPRKICYFGTGISTIFRGLTMEEIQFCMGQGTVCIRGFDRETRRVELLYKKITCSCKSTRFGLHGNSV
;
A
#
# COMPACT_ATOMS: atom_id res chain seq x y z
N MET A 1 -10.65 -14.22 5.86
CA MET A 1 -10.47 -13.04 4.97
C MET A 1 -11.84 -12.46 4.66
N ASP A 2 -11.94 -11.19 4.29
CA ASP A 2 -13.21 -10.55 3.91
C ASP A 2 -13.71 -11.13 2.57
N GLU A 3 -15.01 -11.32 2.44
CA GLU A 3 -15.64 -11.76 1.19
C GLU A 3 -15.61 -10.63 0.17
N GLN A 4 -15.24 -10.94 -1.07
CA GLN A 4 -15.18 -9.96 -2.16
C GLN A 4 -16.58 -9.58 -2.62
N GLU A 5 -16.85 -8.29 -2.74
CA GLU A 5 -18.10 -7.77 -3.30
C GLU A 5 -18.12 -7.94 -4.83
N GLU A 6 -19.29 -8.24 -5.40
CA GLU A 6 -19.48 -8.61 -6.83
C GLU A 6 -18.97 -7.57 -7.83
N ASN A 7 -18.85 -6.30 -7.41
CA ASN A 7 -18.42 -5.19 -8.24
C ASN A 7 -16.95 -4.78 -8.02
N ASP A 8 -16.23 -5.40 -7.08
CA ASP A 8 -14.82 -5.10 -6.85
C ASP A 8 -13.96 -5.93 -7.81
N GLU A 9 -13.13 -5.26 -8.61
CA GLU A 9 -12.24 -5.90 -9.60
C GLU A 9 -11.23 -6.86 -8.93
N TYR A 10 -10.83 -6.58 -7.68
CA TYR A 10 -9.87 -7.38 -6.92
C TYR A 10 -10.33 -7.51 -5.47
N ARG A 11 -10.03 -8.63 -4.80
CA ARG A 11 -10.34 -8.80 -3.37
C ARG A 11 -9.43 -7.95 -2.49
N TYR A 12 -8.15 -7.89 -2.83
CA TYR A 12 -7.15 -7.09 -2.14
C TYR A 12 -6.08 -6.61 -3.12
N LEU A 13 -5.41 -5.51 -2.78
CA LEU A 13 -4.16 -5.08 -3.40
C LEU A 13 -3.03 -5.18 -2.38
N PHE A 14 -1.80 -5.32 -2.84
CA PHE A 14 -0.61 -5.34 -2.00
C PHE A 14 0.30 -4.16 -2.29
N ALA A 15 0.48 -3.31 -1.28
CA ALA A 15 1.32 -2.14 -1.31
C ALA A 15 2.75 -2.47 -0.87
N ILE A 16 3.64 -2.77 -1.82
CA ILE A 16 5.07 -3.02 -1.54
C ILE A 16 5.77 -1.78 -0.96
N TRP A 17 6.53 -1.99 0.10
CA TRP A 17 7.38 -0.97 0.73
C TRP A 17 8.75 -0.93 0.07
N LYS A 18 9.37 0.25 0.05
CA LYS A 18 10.78 0.37 -0.32
C LYS A 18 11.66 -0.18 0.80
N PRO A 19 12.83 -0.75 0.47
CA PRO A 19 13.77 -1.21 1.48
C PRO A 19 14.13 -0.12 2.49
N GLY A 20 14.19 -0.48 3.78
CA GLY A 20 14.49 0.46 4.86
C GLY A 20 13.33 1.38 5.25
N GLU A 21 12.15 1.24 4.65
CA GLU A 21 10.95 1.88 5.18
C GLU A 21 10.51 1.24 6.51
N ASN A 22 10.02 2.09 7.42
CA ASN A 22 9.46 1.73 8.71
C ASN A 22 8.12 2.49 8.92
N ALA A 23 7.23 1.94 9.75
CA ALA A 23 5.88 2.48 9.95
C ALA A 23 5.85 3.82 10.70
N GLU A 24 6.82 4.01 11.59
CA GLU A 24 6.86 5.11 12.56
C GLU A 24 7.51 6.39 12.02
N SER A 25 8.27 6.31 10.92
CA SER A 25 8.98 7.45 10.32
C SER A 25 8.44 7.81 8.94
N SER A 26 8.06 9.07 8.78
CA SER A 26 7.80 9.68 7.46
C SER A 26 9.09 9.97 6.69
N GLU A 27 10.25 9.89 7.33
CA GLU A 27 11.54 10.17 6.68
C GLU A 27 11.87 9.10 5.62
N PRO A 28 12.53 9.49 4.52
CA PRO A 28 13.03 8.52 3.56
C PRO A 28 14.07 7.61 4.22
N PRO A 29 14.20 6.36 3.77
CA PRO A 29 15.28 5.47 4.18
C PRO A 29 16.65 6.12 4.00
N ILE A 30 17.59 5.79 4.88
CA ILE A 30 18.95 6.32 4.82
C ILE A 30 19.65 5.70 3.60
N ASN A 31 20.04 6.57 2.67
CA ASN A 31 20.69 6.17 1.41
C ASN A 31 22.21 6.04 1.51
N HIS A 32 22.85 6.64 2.52
CA HIS A 32 24.28 6.52 2.76
C HIS A 32 24.56 5.48 3.84
N CYS A 33 25.36 4.46 3.52
CA CYS A 33 25.77 3.43 4.47
C CYS A 33 27.29 3.36 4.48
N SER A 34 27.90 3.72 5.60
CA SER A 34 29.36 3.71 5.80
C SER A 34 29.92 2.30 5.97
N PHE A 35 29.06 1.29 6.12
CA PHE A 35 29.44 -0.12 6.20
C PHE A 35 29.80 -0.64 4.80
N GLN A 36 31.05 -1.05 4.61
CA GLN A 36 31.62 -1.46 3.32
C GLN A 36 32.03 -2.94 3.27
N GLY A 37 31.70 -3.75 4.28
CA GLY A 37 31.88 -5.20 4.22
C GLY A 37 30.97 -5.83 3.14
N PHE A 38 31.52 -6.67 2.27
CA PHE A 38 30.78 -7.29 1.16
C PHE A 38 29.65 -8.23 1.65
N ASP A 39 29.74 -8.72 2.90
CA ASP A 39 28.74 -9.59 3.54
C ASP A 39 28.25 -9.12 4.91
N GLU A 40 28.75 -8.00 5.43
CA GLU A 40 28.30 -7.47 6.71
C GLU A 40 27.25 -6.37 6.51
N LEU A 41 26.06 -6.61 7.06
CA LEU A 41 24.94 -5.68 7.00
C LEU A 41 24.92 -4.83 8.27
N CYS A 42 24.69 -3.52 8.14
CA CYS A 42 24.49 -2.69 9.33
C CYS A 42 23.21 -3.11 10.07
N ASN A 43 23.17 -2.83 11.38
CA ASN A 43 21.98 -3.08 12.22
C ASN A 43 20.90 -2.00 12.11
N ASN A 44 21.12 -0.96 11.28
CA ASN A 44 20.15 0.10 11.09
C ASN A 44 19.00 -0.36 10.18
N MET A 45 17.83 -0.56 10.79
CA MET A 45 16.61 -0.99 10.09
C MET A 45 16.04 0.05 9.11
N ALA A 46 16.48 1.32 9.18
CA ALA A 46 16.12 2.35 8.22
C ALA A 46 17.10 2.46 7.03
N CYS A 47 18.17 1.65 6.98
CA CYS A 47 19.16 1.70 5.90
C CYS A 47 18.59 1.11 4.61
N PHE A 48 18.48 1.91 3.55
CA PHE A 48 17.97 1.48 2.24
C PHE A 48 18.82 0.33 1.67
N ARG A 49 20.14 0.52 1.57
CA ARG A 49 21.08 -0.44 0.96
C ARG A 49 21.06 -1.79 1.69
N CYS A 50 21.22 -1.77 3.01
CA CYS A 50 21.30 -3.02 3.79
C CYS A 50 19.96 -3.76 3.77
N ASN A 51 18.83 -3.07 3.86
CA ASN A 51 17.53 -3.74 3.73
C ASN A 51 17.29 -4.25 2.30
N GLY A 52 17.77 -3.56 1.27
CA GLY A 52 17.67 -4.04 -0.10
C GLY A 52 18.41 -5.36 -0.29
N LEU A 53 19.61 -5.48 0.30
CA LEU A 53 20.36 -6.73 0.32
C LEU A 53 19.68 -7.81 1.17
N ARG A 54 19.09 -7.47 2.32
CA ARG A 54 18.32 -8.43 3.15
C ARG A 54 17.16 -9.01 2.36
N GLU A 55 16.33 -8.15 1.76
CA GLU A 55 15.17 -8.53 0.96
C GLU A 55 15.55 -9.31 -0.30
N ALA A 56 16.70 -8.99 -0.93
CA ALA A 56 17.22 -9.75 -2.06
C ALA A 56 17.73 -11.14 -1.64
N LYS A 57 18.49 -11.23 -0.53
CA LYS A 57 19.01 -12.51 0.00
C LYS A 57 17.88 -13.44 0.47
N SER A 58 16.80 -12.90 1.03
CA SER A 58 15.64 -13.68 1.47
C SER A 58 14.60 -13.93 0.37
N GLU A 59 14.76 -13.30 -0.81
CA GLU A 59 13.78 -13.31 -1.91
C GLU A 59 12.35 -12.88 -1.48
N THR A 60 12.26 -12.00 -0.48
CA THR A 60 10.98 -11.52 0.06
C THR A 60 10.81 -10.02 -0.12
N VAL A 61 9.57 -9.56 -0.11
CA VAL A 61 9.22 -8.14 -0.02
C VAL A 61 8.24 -7.89 1.11
N ARG A 62 8.25 -6.67 1.63
CA ARG A 62 7.35 -6.21 2.70
C ARG A 62 6.26 -5.34 2.10
N GLY A 63 5.07 -5.35 2.70
CA GLY A 63 4.01 -4.46 2.24
C GLY A 63 2.76 -4.45 3.10
N THR A 64 1.87 -3.53 2.73
CA THR A 64 0.58 -3.30 3.38
C THR A 64 -0.55 -3.82 2.50
N LEU A 65 -1.56 -4.44 3.11
CA LEU A 65 -2.77 -4.85 2.39
C LEU A 65 -3.64 -3.62 2.14
N LEU A 66 -4.12 -3.45 0.91
CA LEU A 66 -5.17 -2.49 0.59
C LEU A 66 -6.45 -3.24 0.28
N ILE A 67 -7.56 -2.74 0.80
CA ILE A 67 -8.86 -3.38 0.72
C ILE A 67 -9.78 -2.43 -0.05
N PRO A 68 -10.40 -2.85 -1.17
CA PRO A 68 -11.41 -2.04 -1.81
C PRO A 68 -12.47 -1.57 -0.81
N CYS A 69 -12.89 -0.31 -0.91
CA CYS A 69 -13.79 0.27 0.08
C CYS A 69 -15.11 -0.51 0.19
N ARG A 70 -15.66 -1.04 -0.91
CA ARG A 70 -16.91 -1.81 -0.88
C ARG A 70 -16.73 -3.12 -0.12
N THR A 71 -15.71 -3.91 -0.43
CA THR A 71 -15.30 -5.09 0.36
C THR A 71 -15.06 -4.71 1.84
N ALA A 72 -14.32 -3.63 2.08
CA ALA A 72 -14.05 -3.13 3.43
C ALA A 72 -15.29 -2.60 4.16
N MET A 73 -16.41 -2.38 3.48
CA MET A 73 -17.67 -1.91 4.08
C MET A 73 -18.83 -2.92 3.91
N ARG A 74 -18.57 -4.09 3.30
CA ARG A 74 -19.59 -5.12 2.95
C ARG A 74 -20.76 -4.53 2.16
N GLY A 75 -20.42 -3.76 1.12
CA GLY A 75 -21.39 -3.07 0.28
C GLY A 75 -22.17 -1.94 0.99
N ARG A 76 -21.92 -1.67 2.27
CA ARG A 76 -22.63 -0.62 3.01
C ARG A 76 -22.07 0.76 2.66
N PHE A 77 -22.93 1.62 2.16
CA PHE A 77 -22.62 3.05 2.06
C PHE A 77 -22.60 3.69 3.46
N PRO A 78 -21.70 4.64 3.71
CA PRO A 78 -21.68 5.36 4.97
C PRO A 78 -22.96 6.20 5.06
N LEU A 79 -23.68 6.06 6.17
CA LEU A 79 -25.03 6.62 6.39
C LEU A 79 -25.10 8.16 6.26
N ASN A 80 -23.95 8.84 6.26
CA ASN A 80 -23.84 10.30 6.22
C ASN A 80 -23.59 10.86 4.80
N GLY A 81 -23.82 10.07 3.74
CA GLY A 81 -23.86 10.60 2.37
C GLY A 81 -22.52 10.99 1.74
N THR A 82 -21.39 10.66 2.36
CA THR A 82 -20.08 10.77 1.70
C THR A 82 -19.92 9.60 0.73
N TYR A 83 -20.12 9.85 -0.57
CA TYR A 83 -19.90 8.84 -1.60
C TYR A 83 -18.42 8.42 -1.58
N PHE A 84 -18.15 7.16 -1.29
CA PHE A 84 -16.82 6.60 -1.55
C PHE A 84 -16.60 6.60 -3.06
N GLN A 85 -15.41 7.00 -3.49
CA GLN A 85 -15.10 6.91 -4.91
C GLN A 85 -15.05 5.43 -5.29
N VAL A 86 -15.52 5.10 -6.49
CA VAL A 86 -15.53 3.71 -6.98
C VAL A 86 -14.14 3.08 -7.05
N ASN A 87 -13.10 3.91 -7.13
CA ASN A 87 -11.69 3.50 -7.15
C ASN A 87 -11.00 3.60 -5.78
N GLU A 88 -11.75 3.81 -4.70
CA GLU A 88 -11.17 3.96 -3.37
C GLU A 88 -10.85 2.62 -2.70
N VAL A 89 -9.66 2.54 -2.11
CA VAL A 89 -9.20 1.44 -1.26
C VAL A 89 -8.75 1.97 0.09
N PHE A 90 -8.84 1.15 1.13
CA PHE A 90 -8.32 1.45 2.46
C PHE A 90 -7.05 0.67 2.75
N ALA A 91 -6.09 1.29 3.43
CA ALA A 91 -4.91 0.59 3.93
C ALA A 91 -5.24 -0.15 5.23
N ASP A 92 -5.02 -1.46 5.27
CA ASP A 92 -5.20 -2.25 6.48
C ASP A 92 -4.25 -1.76 7.59
N ASN A 93 -4.81 -1.41 8.74
CA ASN A 93 -4.08 -0.75 9.82
C ASN A 93 -2.98 -1.65 10.39
N LYS A 94 -3.31 -2.93 10.57
CA LYS A 94 -2.40 -3.93 11.13
C LYS A 94 -1.17 -4.11 10.26
N SER A 95 -1.36 -4.33 8.95
CA SER A 95 -0.26 -4.44 7.98
C SER A 95 0.37 -3.11 7.58
N SER A 96 -0.21 -1.97 7.96
CA SER A 96 0.45 -0.67 7.88
C SER A 96 1.47 -0.49 9.00
N LYS A 97 1.17 -1.03 10.19
CA LYS A 97 2.05 -1.00 11.36
C LYS A 97 3.11 -2.10 11.33
N ASP A 98 2.71 -3.32 10.97
CA ASP A 98 3.56 -4.51 10.87
C ASP A 98 3.45 -5.11 9.46
N PRO A 99 4.29 -4.67 8.50
CA PRO A 99 4.12 -5.02 7.10
C PRO A 99 4.29 -6.51 6.85
N ILE A 100 3.39 -7.06 6.04
CA ILE A 100 3.37 -8.48 5.69
C ILE A 100 4.60 -8.76 4.82
N VAL A 101 5.34 -9.82 5.17
CA VAL A 101 6.46 -10.34 4.40
C VAL A 101 5.93 -11.44 3.48
N VAL A 102 6.16 -11.31 2.17
CA VAL A 102 5.78 -12.33 1.18
C VAL A 102 6.94 -12.66 0.24
N PRO A 103 7.04 -13.90 -0.26
CA PRO A 103 7.97 -14.26 -1.33
C PRO A 103 7.73 -13.41 -2.58
N ARG A 104 8.80 -12.93 -3.21
CA ARG A 104 8.72 -12.07 -4.40
C ARG A 104 8.09 -12.79 -5.60
N ASN A 105 8.31 -14.10 -5.72
CA ASN A 105 7.74 -14.92 -6.80
C ASN A 105 6.21 -14.98 -6.76
N TRP A 106 5.57 -14.88 -5.59
CA TRP A 106 4.11 -14.82 -5.45
C TRP A 106 3.50 -13.59 -6.15
N LEU A 107 4.27 -12.51 -6.28
CA LEU A 107 3.81 -11.26 -6.86
C LEU A 107 4.10 -11.15 -8.37
N TRP A 108 4.97 -12.00 -8.92
CA TRP A 108 5.52 -11.81 -10.27
C TRP A 108 4.46 -11.74 -11.37
N ASN A 109 3.45 -12.62 -11.28
CA ASN A 109 2.38 -12.78 -12.26
C ASN A 109 1.07 -12.07 -11.85
N LEU A 110 1.08 -11.30 -10.77
CA LEU A 110 -0.11 -10.59 -10.33
C LEU A 110 -0.30 -9.29 -11.14
N PRO A 111 -1.55 -8.92 -11.47
CA PRO A 111 -1.85 -7.68 -12.17
C PRO A 111 -1.38 -6.48 -11.35
N ARG A 112 -0.96 -5.42 -12.05
CA ARG A 112 -0.42 -4.21 -11.44
C ARG A 112 -1.40 -3.06 -11.57
N LYS A 113 -1.62 -2.33 -10.47
CA LYS A 113 -2.45 -1.12 -10.42
C LYS A 113 -1.68 0.03 -9.77
N ILE A 114 -1.88 1.24 -10.25
CA ILE A 114 -1.32 2.43 -9.61
C ILE A 114 -2.26 2.81 -8.46
N CYS A 115 -1.68 2.98 -7.27
CA CYS A 115 -2.38 3.50 -6.12
C CYS A 115 -1.81 4.87 -5.72
N TYR A 116 -2.69 5.85 -5.57
CA TYR A 116 -2.37 7.20 -5.14
C TYR A 116 -2.71 7.35 -3.67
N PHE A 117 -1.75 7.81 -2.88
CA PHE A 117 -1.89 7.99 -1.44
C PHE A 117 -1.87 9.47 -1.08
N GLY A 118 -2.65 9.86 -0.08
CA GLY A 118 -2.68 11.24 0.40
C GLY A 118 -3.64 11.43 1.57
N THR A 119 -3.90 12.67 1.93
CA THR A 119 -4.87 13.02 2.99
C THR A 119 -6.23 13.43 2.42
N GLY A 120 -6.35 13.52 1.10
CA GLY A 120 -7.59 13.82 0.39
C GLY A 120 -7.35 13.99 -1.12
N ILE A 121 -8.42 13.95 -1.90
CA ILE A 121 -8.35 13.98 -3.37
C ILE A 121 -7.68 15.24 -3.91
N SER A 122 -8.03 16.40 -3.35
CA SER A 122 -7.40 17.66 -3.72
C SER A 122 -5.90 17.68 -3.46
N THR A 123 -5.41 16.93 -2.46
CA THR A 123 -3.97 16.82 -2.18
C THR A 123 -3.27 15.87 -3.14
N ILE A 124 -3.95 14.77 -3.52
CA ILE A 124 -3.43 13.80 -4.48
C ILE A 124 -3.29 14.42 -5.87
N PHE A 125 -4.26 15.23 -6.30
CA PHE A 125 -4.24 15.85 -7.63
C PHE A 125 -3.40 17.11 -7.71
N ARG A 126 -2.91 17.61 -6.58
CA ARG A 126 -2.09 18.83 -6.57
C ARG A 126 -0.80 18.59 -7.36
N GLY A 127 -0.62 19.36 -8.42
CA GLY A 127 0.57 19.27 -9.28
C GLY A 127 0.55 18.13 -10.29
N LEU A 128 -0.57 17.39 -10.42
CA LEU A 128 -0.78 16.44 -11.50
C LEU A 128 -1.32 17.15 -12.75
N THR A 129 -1.00 16.63 -13.93
CA THR A 129 -1.61 17.09 -15.19
C THR A 129 -3.05 16.56 -15.33
N MET A 130 -3.81 17.11 -16.28
CA MET A 130 -5.17 16.64 -16.55
C MET A 130 -5.20 15.17 -17.00
N GLU A 131 -4.20 14.74 -17.79
CA GLU A 131 -4.06 13.35 -18.23
C GLU A 131 -3.79 12.42 -17.05
N GLU A 132 -2.94 12.82 -16.10
CA GLU A 132 -2.66 12.05 -14.89
C GLU A 132 -3.90 11.93 -13.98
N ILE A 133 -4.69 13.01 -13.88
CA ILE A 133 -5.95 13.00 -13.11
C ILE A 133 -6.97 12.08 -13.78
N GLN A 134 -7.14 12.18 -15.10
CA GLN A 134 -8.04 11.31 -15.86
C GLN A 134 -7.64 9.83 -15.72
N PHE A 135 -6.34 9.54 -15.82
CA PHE A 135 -5.82 8.19 -15.59
C PHE A 135 -6.13 7.71 -14.17
N CYS A 136 -5.90 8.55 -13.15
CA CYS A 136 -6.21 8.21 -11.76
C CYS A 136 -7.70 7.86 -11.55
N MET A 137 -8.59 8.66 -12.13
CA MET A 137 -10.03 8.46 -12.03
C MET A 137 -10.54 7.24 -12.81
N GLY A 138 -9.94 6.93 -13.96
CA GLY A 138 -10.39 5.85 -14.84
C GLY A 138 -9.75 4.49 -14.57
N GLN A 139 -8.46 4.47 -14.19
CA GLN A 139 -7.65 3.23 -14.11
C GLN A 139 -6.84 3.13 -12.81
N GLY A 140 -6.68 4.22 -12.07
CA GLY A 140 -6.00 4.24 -10.79
C GLY A 140 -6.86 3.73 -9.64
N THR A 141 -6.23 3.65 -8.46
CA THR A 141 -6.93 3.53 -7.17
C THR A 141 -6.45 4.62 -6.23
N VAL A 142 -7.29 5.00 -5.29
CA VAL A 142 -6.96 6.04 -4.30
C VAL A 142 -7.06 5.48 -2.89
N CYS A 143 -6.07 5.79 -2.06
CA CYS A 143 -6.07 5.43 -0.65
C CYS A 143 -5.78 6.68 0.20
N ILE A 144 -6.82 7.18 0.87
CA ILE A 144 -6.73 8.35 1.76
C ILE A 144 -7.02 8.01 3.23
N ARG A 145 -7.28 6.74 3.51
CA ARG A 145 -7.77 6.24 4.80
C ARG A 145 -7.10 4.93 5.20
N GLY A 146 -6.85 4.79 6.49
CA GLY A 146 -6.59 3.51 7.12
C GLY A 146 -7.89 2.79 7.44
N PHE A 147 -7.81 1.48 7.69
CA PHE A 147 -8.95 0.68 8.08
C PHE A 147 -8.54 -0.44 9.03
N ASP A 148 -9.16 -0.46 10.20
CA ASP A 148 -9.04 -1.57 11.13
C ASP A 148 -10.08 -2.63 10.75
N ARG A 149 -9.60 -3.81 10.34
CA ARG A 149 -10.45 -4.94 9.94
C ARG A 149 -11.15 -5.61 11.12
N GLU A 150 -10.59 -5.54 12.32
CA GLU A 150 -11.14 -6.16 13.53
C GLU A 150 -12.31 -5.32 14.04
N THR A 151 -12.10 -4.01 14.20
CA THR A 151 -13.17 -3.08 14.65
C THR A 151 -14.04 -2.54 13.53
N ARG A 152 -13.64 -2.76 12.27
CA ARG A 152 -14.31 -2.29 11.05
C ARG A 152 -14.44 -0.77 10.97
N ARG A 153 -13.48 -0.05 11.56
CA ARG A 153 -13.46 1.41 11.62
C ARG A 153 -12.49 1.97 10.60
N VAL A 154 -12.95 3.05 9.95
CA VAL A 154 -12.08 3.91 9.16
C VAL A 154 -11.19 4.71 10.11
N GLU A 155 -9.90 4.73 9.81
CA GLU A 155 -8.88 5.43 10.59
C GLU A 155 -8.06 6.38 9.71
N LEU A 156 -7.21 7.17 10.37
CA LEU A 156 -6.23 7.98 9.67
C LEU A 156 -5.23 7.07 8.94
N LEU A 157 -4.89 7.46 7.72
CA LEU A 157 -3.85 6.76 6.97
C LEU A 157 -2.50 6.99 7.66
N TYR A 158 -1.74 5.92 7.88
CA TYR A 158 -0.39 6.01 8.41
C TYR A 158 0.44 6.97 7.54
N LYS A 159 1.07 7.98 8.19
CA LYS A 159 1.80 9.06 7.51
C LYS A 159 2.78 8.53 6.46
N LYS A 160 3.43 7.39 6.72
CA LYS A 160 4.38 6.78 5.78
C LYS A 160 3.75 6.44 4.42
N ILE A 161 2.56 5.85 4.43
CA ILE A 161 1.86 5.42 3.22
C ILE A 161 1.48 6.64 2.35
N THR A 162 1.25 7.80 2.98
CA THR A 162 0.93 9.06 2.28
C THR A 162 2.10 9.64 1.46
N CYS A 163 3.36 9.28 1.77
CA CYS A 163 4.54 9.86 1.11
C CYS A 163 5.01 9.07 -0.13
N SER A 164 4.51 7.84 -0.36
CA SER A 164 4.82 7.06 -1.56
C SER A 164 3.93 7.47 -2.73
N CYS A 165 4.11 8.70 -3.23
CA CYS A 165 3.40 9.17 -4.41
C CYS A 165 3.85 8.31 -5.62
N LYS A 166 2.89 7.53 -6.16
CA LYS A 166 3.05 6.55 -7.24
C LYS A 166 3.82 5.29 -6.83
N SER A 167 3.09 4.22 -6.53
CA SER A 167 3.70 2.89 -6.48
C SER A 167 2.85 1.85 -7.19
N THR A 168 3.53 0.99 -7.92
CA THR A 168 2.99 -0.18 -8.60
C THR A 168 2.54 -1.20 -7.56
N ARG A 169 1.24 -1.50 -7.50
CA ARG A 169 0.64 -2.41 -6.52
C ARG A 169 0.13 -3.67 -7.20
N PHE A 170 0.20 -4.81 -6.53
CA PHE A 170 -0.18 -6.10 -7.11
C PHE A 170 -1.57 -6.51 -6.62
N GLY A 171 -2.47 -6.92 -7.53
CA GLY A 171 -3.83 -7.38 -7.19
C GLY A 171 -3.86 -8.87 -6.87
N LEU A 172 -4.46 -9.24 -5.74
CA LEU A 172 -4.67 -10.64 -5.34
C LEU A 172 -6.09 -11.07 -5.74
N HIS A 173 -6.18 -12.08 -6.60
CA HIS A 173 -7.45 -12.74 -6.93
C HIS A 173 -7.80 -13.74 -5.84
N GLY A 174 -9.04 -13.70 -5.36
CA GLY A 174 -9.52 -14.60 -4.34
C GLY A 174 -9.77 -16.01 -4.86
N ASN A 175 -8.71 -16.79 -5.05
CA ASN A 175 -8.71 -18.25 -5.12
C ASN A 175 -7.27 -18.76 -4.95
N SER A 176 -6.79 -18.79 -3.71
CA SER A 176 -5.67 -19.61 -3.20
C SER A 176 -5.46 -19.29 -1.73
N VAL A 177 -6.27 -19.92 -0.85
CA VAL A 177 -5.94 -20.72 0.36
C VAL A 177 -7.27 -21.16 0.92
#